data_AF-A0A0L1JCC8-F1
#
_entry.id   AF-A0A0L1JCC8-F1
#
_cell.length_a   1.000
_cell.length_b   1.000
_cell.length_c   1.000
_cell.angle_alpha   90.00
_cell.angle_beta   90.00
_cell.angle_gamma   90.00
#
_symmetry.space_group_name_H-M   'P 1'
#
loop_
_entity.id
_entity.type
_entity.pdbx_description
1 polymer ?
#
loop_
_entity_poly.entity_id
_entity_poly.type
_entity_poly.pdbx_seq_one_letter_code
_entity_poly.pdbx_strand_id
1 'polypeptide(L)'
;MSTFTIPCDHGQQSLSVVCTPDLNKDDLLRFPAFQVWLSTLRQSLKRQQDPSHAFHKDPYVLRKIDIQSVDFFKGGRLGFVKFKADVSNGNGESLPGSVFLRGGSVGMLLLLQPDDVSPSMEDEKRAILTIQPRIPAGSLAFTEIPAECLMIPALLLELQPRKYKKKLA
;
A
#
# COMPACT_ATOMS: atom_id res chain seq x y z
N MET A 1 3.74 5.06 -25.86
CA MET A 1 4.21 4.11 -24.82
C MET A 1 5.71 4.14 -24.82
N SER A 2 6.33 4.23 -23.64
CA SER A 2 7.79 4.15 -23.49
C SER A 2 8.15 2.84 -22.81
N THR A 3 9.35 2.31 -23.05
CA THR A 3 9.84 1.12 -22.37
C THR A 3 11.19 1.43 -21.76
N PHE A 4 11.40 0.99 -20.53
CA PHE A 4 12.70 1.07 -19.89
C PHE A 4 13.03 -0.22 -19.13
N THR A 5 14.29 -0.38 -18.79
CA THR A 5 14.77 -1.54 -18.03
C THR A 5 15.18 -1.12 -16.62
N ILE A 6 14.82 -1.96 -15.65
CA ILE A 6 15.31 -1.87 -14.28
C ILE A 6 16.40 -2.94 -14.12
N PRO A 7 17.64 -2.57 -13.75
CA PRO A 7 18.67 -3.57 -13.45
C PRO A 7 18.23 -4.45 -12.27
N CYS A 8 18.53 -5.73 -12.36
CA CYS A 8 18.45 -6.65 -11.22
C CYS A 8 19.88 -6.90 -10.76
N ASP A 9 20.15 -6.75 -9.46
CA ASP A 9 21.44 -7.12 -8.90
C ASP A 9 21.66 -8.64 -8.96
N HIS A 10 22.92 -9.06 -9.03
CA HIS A 10 23.37 -10.46 -8.94
C HIS A 10 22.89 -11.40 -10.06
N GLY A 11 23.20 -11.07 -11.31
CA GLY A 11 23.13 -12.02 -12.44
C GLY A 11 21.72 -12.36 -12.94
N GLN A 12 20.69 -11.68 -12.44
CA GLN A 12 19.33 -11.80 -12.96
C GLN A 12 19.10 -10.87 -14.16
N GLN A 13 18.24 -11.34 -15.08
CA GLN A 13 17.83 -10.61 -16.27
C GLN A 13 17.22 -9.25 -15.91
N SER A 14 17.51 -8.23 -16.72
CA SER A 14 16.94 -6.89 -16.57
C SER A 14 15.41 -6.93 -16.72
N LEU A 15 14.70 -6.23 -15.83
CA LEU A 15 13.24 -6.21 -15.81
C LEU A 15 12.73 -5.16 -16.80
N SER A 16 11.96 -5.58 -17.80
CA SER A 16 11.31 -4.67 -18.75
C SER A 16 10.03 -4.06 -18.15
N VAL A 17 9.93 -2.74 -18.20
CA VAL A 17 8.75 -1.98 -17.78
C VAL A 17 8.22 -1.17 -18.95
N VAL A 18 6.98 -1.42 -19.34
CA VAL A 18 6.25 -0.67 -20.37
C VAL A 18 5.37 0.37 -19.67
N CYS A 19 5.56 1.64 -20.01
CA CYS A 19 4.87 2.77 -19.42
C CYS A 19 3.85 3.38 -20.38
N THR A 20 2.77 3.88 -19.78
CA THR A 20 1.83 4.78 -20.43
C THR A 20 2.52 6.10 -20.79
N PRO A 21 2.04 6.84 -21.82
CA PRO A 21 2.71 8.06 -22.30
C PRO A 21 2.83 9.19 -21.25
N ASP A 22 1.96 9.17 -20.25
CA ASP A 22 1.81 10.14 -19.17
C ASP A 22 2.68 9.82 -17.93
N LEU A 23 3.33 8.66 -17.89
CA LEU A 23 4.22 8.26 -16.79
C LEU A 23 5.68 8.23 -17.24
N ASN A 24 6.53 9.03 -16.59
CA ASN A 24 7.97 8.94 -16.78
C ASN A 24 8.61 7.88 -15.85
N LYS A 25 9.81 7.42 -16.23
CA LYS A 25 10.59 6.43 -15.48
C LYS A 25 10.87 6.87 -14.05
N ASP A 26 11.33 8.11 -13.87
CA ASP A 26 11.82 8.60 -12.58
C ASP A 26 10.71 8.77 -11.55
N ASP A 27 9.49 9.08 -11.98
CA ASP A 27 8.31 9.18 -11.12
C ASP A 27 7.87 7.80 -10.64
N LEU A 28 7.87 6.79 -11.52
CA LEU A 28 7.58 5.42 -11.13
C LEU A 28 8.64 4.89 -10.16
N LEU A 29 9.92 5.14 -10.45
CA LEU A 29 11.02 4.68 -9.60
C LEU A 29 11.09 5.41 -8.27
N ARG A 30 10.62 6.66 -8.17
CA ARG A 30 10.50 7.41 -6.91
C ARG A 30 9.22 7.10 -6.14
N PHE A 31 8.26 6.41 -6.74
CA PHE A 31 6.99 6.11 -6.09
C PHE A 31 7.18 5.05 -4.98
N PRO A 32 7.00 5.38 -3.69
CA PRO A 32 7.37 4.48 -2.60
C PRO A 32 6.62 3.15 -2.62
N ALA A 33 5.34 3.17 -3.01
CA ALA A 33 4.53 1.96 -3.10
C ALA A 33 5.10 0.99 -4.15
N PHE A 34 5.63 1.51 -5.27
CA PHE A 34 6.26 0.69 -6.30
C PHE A 34 7.58 0.08 -5.81
N GLN A 35 8.42 0.85 -5.12
CA GLN A 35 9.67 0.37 -4.53
C GLN A 35 9.42 -0.75 -3.50
N VAL A 36 8.45 -0.55 -2.59
CA VAL A 36 8.08 -1.53 -1.56
C VAL A 36 7.51 -2.80 -2.20
N TRP A 37 6.61 -2.66 -3.16
CA TRP A 37 6.05 -3.81 -3.87
C TRP A 37 7.16 -4.61 -4.61
N LEU A 38 8.02 -3.93 -5.37
CA LEU A 38 9.06 -4.59 -6.16
C LEU A 38 10.08 -5.31 -5.29
N SER A 39 10.53 -4.67 -4.20
CA SER A 39 11.46 -5.28 -3.24
C SER A 39 10.84 -6.48 -2.52
N THR A 40 9.59 -6.37 -2.07
CA THR A 40 8.85 -7.46 -1.41
C THR A 40 8.66 -8.65 -2.35
N LEU A 41 8.23 -8.40 -3.59
CA LEU A 41 8.06 -9.46 -4.58
C LEU A 41 9.40 -10.13 -4.91
N ARG A 42 10.47 -9.36 -5.15
CA ARG A 42 11.81 -9.91 -5.40
C ARG A 42 12.29 -10.77 -4.23
N GLN A 43 12.08 -10.35 -3.00
CA GLN A 43 12.45 -11.13 -1.82
C GLN A 43 11.64 -12.43 -1.74
N SER A 44 10.34 -12.37 -2.02
CA SER A 44 9.48 -13.56 -2.06
C SER A 44 9.94 -14.55 -3.14
N LEU A 45 10.22 -14.07 -4.36
CA LEU A 45 10.69 -14.92 -5.46
C LEU A 45 12.05 -15.56 -5.16
N LYS A 46 12.95 -14.85 -4.46
CA LYS A 46 14.25 -15.40 -4.02
C LYS A 46 14.11 -16.57 -3.05
N ARG A 47 13.05 -16.64 -2.24
CA ARG A 47 12.83 -17.74 -1.29
C ARG A 47 12.62 -19.09 -2.00
N GLN A 48 12.26 -19.09 -3.28
CA GLN A 48 12.15 -20.31 -4.08
C GLN A 48 13.50 -21.05 -4.26
N GLN A 49 14.62 -20.40 -3.95
CA GLN A 49 15.94 -21.06 -3.95
C GLN A 49 16.09 -22.10 -2.84
N ASP A 50 15.26 -22.04 -1.79
CA ASP A 50 15.22 -23.05 -0.73
C ASP A 50 14.65 -24.37 -1.28
N PRO A 51 15.36 -25.51 -1.17
CA PRO A 51 14.90 -26.82 -1.63
C PRO A 51 13.54 -27.27 -1.06
N SER A 52 13.17 -26.75 0.11
CA SER A 52 11.88 -27.05 0.77
C SER A 52 10.73 -26.18 0.27
N HIS A 53 11.00 -25.15 -0.52
CA HIS A 53 9.97 -24.24 -1.03
C HIS A 53 9.06 -24.95 -2.04
N ALA A 54 7.75 -24.73 -1.95
CA ALA A 54 6.74 -25.39 -2.80
C ALA A 54 7.02 -25.23 -4.31
N PHE A 55 7.60 -24.09 -4.71
CA PHE A 55 7.95 -23.77 -6.09
C PHE A 55 9.44 -23.93 -6.43
N HIS A 56 10.22 -24.64 -5.59
CA HIS A 56 11.66 -24.81 -5.84
C HIS A 56 11.95 -25.52 -7.17
N LYS A 57 11.16 -26.53 -7.50
CA LYS A 57 11.34 -27.36 -8.69
C LYS A 57 11.18 -26.57 -10.00
N ASP A 58 10.29 -25.59 -10.03
CA ASP A 58 10.08 -24.70 -11.17
C ASP A 58 9.74 -23.28 -10.70
N PRO A 59 10.76 -22.45 -10.42
CA PRO A 59 10.58 -21.16 -9.76
C PRO A 59 9.93 -20.14 -10.69
N TYR A 60 8.98 -19.39 -10.14
CA TYR A 60 8.41 -18.24 -10.82
C TYR A 60 9.41 -17.09 -10.89
N VAL A 61 9.35 -16.36 -11.99
CA VAL A 61 10.14 -15.14 -12.21
C VAL A 61 9.25 -13.99 -12.68
N LEU A 62 9.56 -12.78 -12.24
CA LEU A 62 8.95 -11.57 -12.77
C LEU A 62 9.64 -11.20 -14.08
N ARG A 63 8.94 -11.31 -15.20
CA ARG A 63 9.49 -11.11 -16.56
C ARG A 63 9.27 -9.70 -17.08
N LYS A 64 8.07 -9.16 -16.84
CA LYS A 64 7.63 -7.88 -17.41
C LYS A 64 6.65 -7.16 -16.47
N ILE A 65 6.66 -5.84 -16.52
CA ILE A 65 5.60 -5.00 -15.98
C ILE A 65 5.00 -4.16 -17.11
N ASP A 66 3.66 -4.14 -17.19
CA ASP A 66 2.90 -3.37 -18.16
C ASP A 66 1.98 -2.39 -17.42
N ILE A 67 2.37 -1.12 -17.37
CA ILE A 67 1.59 -0.06 -16.73
C ILE A 67 0.34 0.20 -17.57
N GLN A 68 -0.82 0.04 -16.95
CA GLN A 68 -2.13 0.17 -17.61
C GLN A 68 -2.72 1.57 -17.45
N SER A 69 -2.59 2.16 -16.26
CA SER A 69 -3.07 3.50 -15.98
C SER A 69 -2.38 4.10 -14.76
N VAL A 70 -2.36 5.43 -14.71
CA VAL A 70 -1.88 6.20 -13.57
C VAL A 70 -2.84 7.33 -13.25
N ASP A 71 -2.87 7.73 -11.99
CA ASP A 71 -3.58 8.93 -11.56
C ASP A 71 -2.62 9.83 -10.78
N PHE A 72 -2.66 11.11 -11.12
CA PHE A 72 -1.89 12.14 -10.45
C PHE A 72 -2.78 12.92 -9.49
N PHE A 73 -2.28 13.12 -8.28
CA PHE A 73 -2.92 14.00 -7.29
C PHE A 73 -2.49 15.45 -7.48
N LYS A 74 -3.09 16.35 -6.67
CA LYS A 74 -2.74 17.78 -6.66
C LYS A 74 -1.21 17.96 -6.62
N GLY A 75 -0.72 18.87 -7.46
CA GLY A 75 0.71 19.14 -7.62
C GLY A 75 1.46 18.19 -8.56
N GLY A 76 0.76 17.40 -9.38
CA GLY A 76 1.39 16.52 -10.37
C GLY A 76 2.08 15.30 -9.77
N ARG A 77 1.78 14.96 -8.52
CA ARG A 77 2.39 13.82 -7.83
C ARG A 77 1.67 12.53 -8.18
N LEU A 78 2.42 11.50 -8.55
CA LEU A 78 1.90 10.16 -8.80
C LEU A 78 1.20 9.61 -7.55
N GLY A 79 -0.08 9.29 -7.68
CA GLY A 79 -0.95 8.87 -6.59
C GLY A 79 -1.36 7.40 -6.68
N PHE A 80 -1.86 6.99 -7.85
CA PHE A 80 -2.25 5.61 -8.13
C PHE A 80 -1.49 5.08 -9.35
N VAL A 81 -1.15 3.78 -9.32
CA VAL A 81 -0.57 3.06 -10.46
C VAL A 81 -1.27 1.71 -10.59
N LYS A 82 -1.86 1.45 -11.75
CA LYS A 82 -2.40 0.14 -12.11
C LYS A 82 -1.50 -0.51 -13.15
N PHE A 83 -1.14 -1.77 -12.96
CA PHE A 83 -0.33 -2.50 -13.93
C PHE A 83 -0.59 -4.00 -13.91
N LYS A 84 -0.10 -4.67 -14.96
CA LYS A 84 -0.01 -6.12 -15.05
C LYS A 84 1.45 -6.55 -14.91
N ALA A 85 1.74 -7.35 -13.90
CA ALA A 85 3.00 -8.08 -13.74
C ALA A 85 2.90 -9.42 -14.45
N ASP A 86 3.86 -9.73 -15.32
CA ASP A 86 4.04 -11.06 -15.89
C ASP A 86 4.95 -11.86 -14.94
N VAL A 87 4.33 -12.77 -14.20
CA VAL A 87 5.02 -13.70 -13.30
C VAL A 87 4.73 -15.11 -13.79
N SER A 88 5.75 -15.79 -14.31
CA SER A 88 5.62 -17.12 -14.90
C SER A 88 6.87 -17.96 -14.66
N ASN A 89 6.72 -19.28 -14.71
CA ASN A 89 7.80 -20.24 -14.50
C ASN A 89 8.31 -20.82 -15.83
N GLY A 90 9.17 -21.84 -15.79
CA GLY A 90 9.73 -22.48 -16.97
C GLY A 90 8.73 -23.37 -17.72
N ASN A 91 7.73 -23.91 -17.03
CA ASN A 91 6.69 -24.77 -17.60
C ASN A 91 5.55 -24.01 -18.30
N GLY A 92 5.61 -22.67 -18.34
CA GLY A 92 4.60 -21.84 -18.99
C GLY A 92 3.39 -21.54 -18.10
N GLU A 93 3.43 -21.90 -16.81
CA GLU A 93 2.40 -21.50 -15.86
C GLU A 93 2.60 -20.02 -15.49
N SER A 94 1.49 -19.30 -15.29
CA SER A 94 1.51 -17.88 -14.94
C SER A 94 0.62 -17.59 -13.73
N LEU A 95 1.06 -16.65 -12.90
CA LEU A 95 0.31 -16.18 -11.75
C LEU A 95 -0.51 -14.94 -12.12
N PRO A 96 -1.70 -14.76 -11.52
CA PRO A 96 -2.45 -13.52 -11.65
C PRO A 96 -1.61 -12.33 -11.18
N GLY A 97 -1.36 -11.39 -12.09
CA GLY A 97 -0.45 -10.25 -11.84
C GLY A 97 -1.10 -8.89 -11.94
N SER A 98 -2.42 -8.75 -11.74
CA SER A 98 -3.04 -7.42 -11.71
C SER A 98 -2.73 -6.74 -10.38
N VAL A 99 -2.07 -5.58 -10.44
CA VAL A 99 -1.63 -4.84 -9.26
C VAL A 99 -2.15 -3.41 -9.33
N PHE A 100 -2.68 -2.92 -8.21
CA PHE A 100 -3.08 -1.52 -8.03
C PHE A 100 -2.37 -0.97 -6.80
N LEU A 101 -1.46 -0.02 -7.01
CA LEU A 101 -0.65 0.58 -5.96
C LEU A 101 -1.19 1.97 -5.59
N ARG A 102 -1.20 2.23 -4.28
CA ARG A 102 -1.47 3.51 -3.64
C ARG A 102 -0.45 3.71 -2.51
N GLY A 103 -0.23 4.94 -2.07
CA GLY A 103 0.64 5.24 -0.92
C GLY A 103 0.24 4.51 0.39
N GLY A 104 1.09 4.57 1.41
CA GLY A 104 0.77 3.99 2.72
C GLY A 104 -0.49 4.58 3.36
N SER A 105 -1.17 3.80 4.21
CA SER A 105 -2.36 4.24 4.95
C SER A 105 -2.11 4.10 6.45
N VAL A 106 -2.76 4.94 7.24
CA VAL A 106 -2.77 4.84 8.70
C VAL A 106 -4.23 4.81 9.18
N GLY A 107 -4.52 3.93 10.13
CA GLY A 107 -5.81 3.86 10.82
C GLY A 107 -5.60 3.89 12.33
N MET A 108 -6.55 4.49 13.05
CA MET A 108 -6.54 4.56 14.51
C MET A 108 -7.86 4.00 15.03
N LEU A 109 -7.79 2.98 15.89
CA LEU A 109 -8.93 2.51 16.68
C LEU A 109 -8.89 3.17 18.05
N LEU A 110 -9.82 4.08 18.31
CA LEU A 110 -9.95 4.73 19.61
C LEU A 110 -10.93 3.95 20.46
N LEU A 111 -10.46 3.45 21.61
CA LEU A 111 -11.28 2.81 22.63
C LEU A 111 -11.45 3.77 23.81
N LEU A 112 -12.70 3.99 24.21
CA LEU A 112 -13.06 4.71 25.42
C LEU A 112 -13.39 3.70 26.52
N GLN A 113 -12.78 3.88 27.67
CA GLN A 113 -13.09 3.18 28.92
C GLN A 113 -13.48 4.26 29.95
N PRO A 114 -14.66 4.18 30.57
CA PRO A 114 -14.98 5.06 31.68
C PRO A 114 -14.04 4.81 32.87
N ASP A 115 -13.57 5.88 33.52
CA ASP A 115 -12.61 5.78 34.64
C ASP A 115 -13.26 5.28 35.94
N ASP A 116 -14.60 5.29 36.01
CA ASP A 116 -15.41 4.87 37.15
C ASP A 116 -15.74 3.36 37.17
N VAL A 117 -15.27 2.61 36.17
CA VAL A 117 -15.41 1.15 36.11
C VAL A 117 -14.05 0.45 36.11
N SER A 118 -14.01 -0.80 36.59
CA SER A 118 -12.76 -1.56 36.60
C SER A 118 -12.21 -1.72 35.18
N PRO A 119 -10.89 -1.54 34.97
CA PRO A 119 -10.26 -1.68 33.65
C PRO A 119 -10.34 -3.11 33.07
N SER A 120 -10.71 -4.10 33.89
CA SER A 120 -10.96 -5.49 33.47
C SER A 120 -12.36 -5.70 32.85
N MET A 121 -13.24 -4.71 32.89
CA MET A 121 -14.61 -4.82 32.39
C MET A 121 -14.64 -4.49 30.90
N GLU A 122 -14.39 -5.50 30.07
CA GLU A 122 -14.38 -5.37 28.60
C GLU A 122 -15.71 -4.86 28.03
N ASP A 123 -16.83 -5.23 28.65
CA ASP A 123 -18.19 -4.86 28.19
C ASP A 123 -18.47 -3.36 28.27
N GLU A 124 -17.65 -2.58 28.98
CA GLU A 124 -17.78 -1.12 29.07
C GLU A 124 -16.90 -0.36 28.07
N LYS A 125 -16.06 -1.06 27.30
CA LYS A 125 -15.28 -0.44 26.23
C LYS A 125 -16.20 -0.02 25.10
N ARG A 126 -15.96 1.17 24.57
CA ARG A 126 -16.66 1.69 23.39
C ARG A 126 -15.64 2.08 22.34
N ALA A 127 -15.85 1.69 21.08
CA ALA A 127 -15.03 2.15 19.97
C ALA A 127 -15.62 3.42 19.36
N ILE A 128 -14.77 4.42 19.11
CA ILE A 128 -15.16 5.59 18.31
C ILE A 128 -14.98 5.25 16.84
N LEU A 129 -16.07 5.38 16.08
CA LEU A 129 -16.10 5.22 14.64
C LEU A 129 -16.54 6.55 13.99
N THR A 130 -16.26 6.68 12.70
CA THR A 130 -16.72 7.80 11.87
C THR A 130 -17.70 7.29 10.83
N ILE A 131 -18.64 8.15 10.43
CA ILE A 131 -19.53 7.91 9.30
C ILE A 131 -19.09 8.84 8.18
N GLN A 132 -18.67 8.27 7.05
CA GLN A 132 -18.16 9.03 5.92
C GLN A 132 -18.74 8.51 4.60
N PRO A 133 -18.88 9.36 3.57
CA PRO A 133 -19.19 8.89 2.24
C PRO A 133 -17.99 8.17 1.61
N ARG A 134 -18.22 6.95 1.13
CA ARG A 134 -17.25 6.09 0.46
C ARG A 134 -17.83 5.57 -0.85
N ILE A 135 -17.67 6.35 -1.92
CA ILE A 135 -18.10 5.96 -3.27
C ILE A 135 -17.53 4.59 -3.72
N PRO A 136 -16.25 4.24 -3.44
CA PRO A 136 -15.75 2.91 -3.79
C PRO A 136 -16.45 1.76 -3.05
N ALA A 137 -17.08 2.04 -1.90
CA ALA A 137 -17.89 1.09 -1.15
C ALA A 137 -19.39 1.20 -1.49
N GLY A 138 -19.77 2.07 -2.43
CA GLY A 138 -21.18 2.30 -2.80
C GLY A 138 -22.04 2.90 -1.69
N SER A 139 -21.44 3.50 -0.65
CA SER A 139 -22.16 4.01 0.52
C SER A 139 -21.86 5.49 0.76
N LEU A 140 -22.90 6.26 1.10
CA LEU A 140 -22.76 7.65 1.55
C LEU A 140 -22.65 7.77 3.08
N ALA A 141 -22.87 6.67 3.80
CA ALA A 141 -22.84 6.59 5.26
C ALA A 141 -22.08 5.33 5.70
N PHE A 142 -20.83 5.22 5.28
CA PHE A 142 -19.97 4.09 5.63
C PHE A 142 -19.41 4.29 7.04
N THR A 143 -19.64 3.31 7.93
CA THR A 143 -19.11 3.35 9.29
C THR A 143 -17.73 2.70 9.31
N GLU A 144 -16.71 3.46 9.68
CA GLU A 144 -15.31 3.02 9.67
C GLU A 144 -14.50 3.63 10.80
N ILE A 145 -13.37 3.00 11.13
CA ILE A 145 -12.39 3.61 12.03
C ILE A 145 -11.84 4.90 11.41
N PRO A 146 -11.49 5.92 12.23
CA PRO A 146 -10.69 7.04 11.75
C PRO A 146 -9.44 6.53 11.02
N ALA A 147 -9.34 6.83 9.74
CA ALA A 147 -8.21 6.42 8.92
C ALA A 147 -7.90 7.47 7.87
N GLU A 148 -6.61 7.66 7.58
CA GLU A 148 -6.17 8.57 6.55
C GLU A 148 -5.13 7.99 5.60
N CYS A 149 -5.27 8.55 4.42
CA CYS A 149 -4.47 8.44 3.25
C CYS A 149 -2.99 8.86 3.38
N LEU A 150 -2.07 8.30 4.22
CA LEU A 150 -0.77 8.96 4.50
C LEU A 150 -0.06 9.47 3.22
N MET A 151 0.19 10.78 3.16
CA MET A 151 0.68 11.45 1.96
C MET A 151 1.92 12.34 2.20
N ILE A 152 2.52 12.33 3.41
CA ILE A 152 3.71 13.11 3.84
C ILE A 152 4.49 12.28 4.90
N PRO A 153 5.84 12.43 5.08
CA PRO A 153 6.55 11.79 6.19
C PRO A 153 5.92 12.20 7.52
N ALA A 154 5.74 11.25 8.42
CA ALA A 154 5.07 11.42 9.71
C ALA A 154 5.56 12.67 10.46
N LEU A 155 4.80 13.77 10.37
CA LEU A 155 4.87 14.82 11.35
C LEU A 155 3.93 14.38 12.48
N LEU A 156 4.54 14.03 13.59
CA LEU A 156 3.92 13.62 14.85
C LEU A 156 2.73 14.54 15.17
N LEU A 157 1.53 13.99 15.16
CA LEU A 157 0.32 14.67 15.63
C LEU A 157 0.35 14.63 17.16
N GLU A 158 1.10 15.54 17.75
CA GLU A 158 1.09 15.83 19.18
C GLU A 158 -0.28 16.43 19.55
N LEU A 159 -1.16 15.59 20.10
CA LEU A 159 -2.40 16.03 20.74
C LEU A 159 -2.06 16.74 22.05
N GLN A 160 -1.75 18.03 21.97
CA GLN A 160 -1.58 18.87 23.16
C GLN A 160 -2.95 19.13 23.81
N PRO A 161 -3.19 18.72 25.08
CA PRO A 161 -4.46 18.93 25.73
C PRO A 161 -4.70 20.42 26.02
N ARG A 162 -5.72 21.02 25.39
CA ARG A 162 -6.19 22.36 25.77
C ARG A 162 -6.81 22.29 27.17
N LYS A 163 -6.14 22.91 28.15
CA LYS A 163 -6.71 23.17 29.48
C LYS A 163 -7.89 24.15 29.35
N TYR A 164 -9.12 23.65 29.45
CA TYR A 164 -10.29 24.48 29.67
C TYR A 164 -10.29 24.96 31.13
N LYS A 165 -10.03 26.25 31.35
CA LYS A 165 -10.34 26.89 32.63
C LYS A 165 -11.85 27.12 32.71
N LYS A 166 -12.54 26.34 33.54
CA LYS A 166 -13.88 26.70 34.03
C LYS A 166 -13.75 28.00 34.81
N LYS A 167 -14.30 29.10 34.28
CA LYS A 167 -14.71 30.24 35.13
C LYS A 167 -16.01 29.81 35.79
N LEU A 168 -15.96 29.50 37.08
CA LEU A 168 -17.13 29.50 37.95
C LEU A 168 -17.30 30.92 38.48
N ALA A 169 -18.52 31.44 38.34
CA ALA A 169 -19.12 32.65 38.90
C ALA A 169 -18.29 33.95 38.82
#